data_AF-A0A2D8N6H7-F1
#
_entry.id   AF-A0A2D8N6H7-F1
#
_cell.length_a   1.000
_cell.length_b   1.000
_cell.length_c   1.000
_cell.angle_alpha   90.00
_cell.angle_beta   90.00
_cell.angle_gamma   90.00
#
_symmetry.space_group_name_H-M   'P 1'
#
loop_
_entity.id
_entity.type
_entity.pdbx_description
1 polymer ?
#
loop_
_entity_poly.entity_id
_entity_poly.type
_entity_poly.pdbx_seq_one_letter_code
_entity_poly.pdbx_strand_id
1 'polypeptide(L)'
;MSLSGFNLSATTILGMDIDEIANQAELIFEGEVLVRETRQDNNTGIINTYVTFQISDIVKGEFNGDSIELKFMGGTFQEQTVQVSGLTIPSEGEHGIYFVESLNLDFINPLLGWSQGHFIIIDRDREARISTVDHKPVIQVESVVEIPISIKKPRAIIEGNNQVAAGIITEAGPSEIDRALTSDEFKIRIKQLLKN
;
A
#
# COMPACT_ATOMS: atom_id res chain seq x y z
N MET A 1 7.93 11.33 31.88
CA MET A 1 7.35 10.00 31.57
C MET A 1 8.11 9.43 30.39
N SER A 2 8.64 8.21 30.51
CA SER A 2 9.45 7.57 29.47
C SER A 2 8.54 6.67 28.63
N LEU A 3 8.31 7.03 27.38
CA LEU A 3 7.70 6.13 26.39
C LEU A 3 8.63 4.91 26.22
N SER A 4 8.14 3.72 26.51
CA SER A 4 8.87 2.47 26.22
C SER A 4 8.44 2.00 24.83
N GLY A 5 9.32 2.19 23.83
CA GLY A 5 9.08 1.78 22.46
C GLY A 5 9.85 0.51 22.12
N PHE A 6 9.19 -0.44 21.44
CA PHE A 6 9.84 -1.58 20.80
C PHE A 6 9.91 -1.33 19.29
N ASN A 7 11.14 -1.25 18.76
CA ASN A 7 11.38 -1.18 17.32
C ASN A 7 11.72 -2.57 16.78
N LEU A 8 10.93 -3.05 15.82
CA LEU A 8 11.25 -4.22 15.01
C LEU A 8 12.03 -3.74 13.77
N SER A 9 13.36 -3.70 13.90
CA SER A 9 14.26 -3.03 12.94
C SER A 9 14.85 -3.91 11.83
N ALA A 10 14.25 -5.06 11.50
CA ALA A 10 14.85 -6.01 10.56
C ALA A 10 13.84 -6.67 9.62
N THR A 11 13.01 -5.87 8.93
CA THR A 11 12.20 -6.39 7.82
C THR A 11 12.85 -6.01 6.51
N THR A 12 13.33 -7.02 5.78
CA THR A 12 13.84 -6.85 4.41
C THR A 12 12.64 -6.92 3.46
N ILE A 13 12.27 -5.79 2.86
CA ILE A 13 11.24 -5.75 1.83
C ILE A 13 11.94 -5.87 0.47
N LEU A 14 11.48 -6.79 -0.37
CA LEU A 14 12.01 -6.96 -1.71
C LEU A 14 11.28 -6.02 -2.68
N GLY A 15 12.04 -5.31 -3.51
CA GLY A 15 11.47 -4.60 -4.66
C GLY A 15 10.74 -5.58 -5.57
N MET A 16 9.51 -5.21 -5.96
CA MET A 16 8.65 -6.00 -6.83
C MET A 16 8.40 -5.26 -8.14
N ASP A 17 8.01 -6.00 -9.17
CA ASP A 17 7.46 -5.42 -10.39
C ASP A 17 5.97 -5.13 -10.21
N ILE A 18 5.45 -4.08 -10.84
CA ILE A 18 4.01 -3.76 -10.76
C ILE A 18 3.15 -4.88 -11.33
N ASP A 19 3.66 -5.60 -12.35
CA ASP A 19 3.01 -6.80 -12.88
C ASP A 19 2.87 -7.89 -11.82
N GLU A 20 3.89 -8.09 -10.98
CA GLU A 20 3.84 -9.07 -9.90
C GLU A 20 2.85 -8.65 -8.83
N ILE A 21 2.87 -7.39 -8.40
CA ILE A 21 1.96 -6.87 -7.39
C ILE A 21 0.51 -7.00 -7.88
N ALA A 22 0.23 -6.57 -9.11
CA ALA A 22 -1.10 -6.67 -9.69
C ALA A 22 -1.56 -8.13 -9.80
N ASN A 23 -0.70 -9.04 -10.28
CA ASN A 23 -1.07 -10.44 -10.47
C ASN A 23 -1.19 -11.24 -9.17
N GLN A 24 -0.35 -10.96 -8.17
CA GLN A 24 -0.31 -11.75 -6.92
C GLN A 24 -1.27 -11.25 -5.84
N ALA A 25 -1.68 -9.97 -5.85
CA ALA A 25 -2.66 -9.46 -4.88
C ALA A 25 -3.98 -10.26 -4.95
N GLU A 26 -4.48 -10.76 -3.83
CA GLU A 26 -5.78 -11.46 -3.77
C GLU A 26 -6.93 -10.49 -4.06
N LEU A 27 -6.84 -9.27 -3.52
CA LEU A 27 -7.83 -8.20 -3.71
C LEU A 27 -7.12 -6.87 -4.01
N ILE A 28 -7.65 -6.13 -4.98
CA ILE A 28 -7.26 -4.73 -5.24
C ILE A 28 -8.53 -3.89 -5.20
N PHE A 29 -8.57 -2.90 -4.33
CA PHE A 29 -9.74 -2.04 -4.16
C PHE A 29 -9.34 -0.57 -3.99
N GLU A 30 -10.24 0.31 -4.42
CA GLU A 30 -10.25 1.71 -4.03
C GLU A 30 -11.13 1.88 -2.80
N GLY A 31 -10.70 2.68 -1.82
CA GLY A 31 -11.48 2.91 -0.62
C GLY A 31 -10.92 4.00 0.29
N GLU A 32 -11.71 4.36 1.31
CA GLU A 32 -11.37 5.36 2.32
C GLU A 32 -11.27 4.71 3.70
N VAL A 33 -10.26 5.08 4.49
CA VAL A 33 -10.11 4.62 5.87
C VAL A 33 -11.16 5.28 6.76
N LEU A 34 -12.10 4.50 7.28
CA LEU A 34 -13.14 4.96 8.19
C LEU A 34 -12.62 5.13 9.62
N VAL A 35 -11.90 4.13 10.12
CA VAL A 35 -11.44 4.09 11.52
C VAL A 35 -10.19 3.24 11.67
N ARG A 36 -9.36 3.62 12.63
CA ARG A 36 -8.17 2.89 13.03
C ARG A 36 -8.20 2.58 14.51
N GLU A 37 -8.17 1.29 14.85
CA GLU A 37 -8.20 0.83 16.24
C GLU A 37 -6.95 0.01 16.58
N THR A 38 -6.16 0.47 17.55
CA THR A 38 -5.04 -0.33 18.06
C THR A 38 -5.51 -1.22 19.21
N ARG A 39 -5.21 -2.52 19.11
CA ARG A 39 -5.54 -3.55 20.10
C ARG A 39 -4.27 -4.31 20.46
N GLN A 40 -4.14 -4.68 21.73
CA GLN A 40 -3.13 -5.65 22.15
C GLN A 40 -3.76 -7.04 22.19
N ASP A 41 -3.13 -8.00 21.53
CA ASP A 41 -3.54 -9.40 21.62
C ASP A 41 -3.23 -9.92 23.03
N ASN A 42 -4.25 -10.38 23.75
CA ASN A 42 -4.13 -10.79 25.15
C ASN A 42 -3.27 -12.05 25.35
N ASN A 43 -3.10 -12.87 24.31
CA ASN A 43 -2.36 -14.13 24.39
C ASN A 43 -0.87 -13.95 24.09
N THR A 44 -0.56 -13.10 23.11
CA THR A 44 0.79 -12.89 22.58
C THR A 44 1.43 -11.58 23.05
N GLY A 45 0.63 -10.64 23.56
CA GLY A 45 1.06 -9.28 23.90
C GLY A 45 1.38 -8.40 22.68
N ILE A 46 1.19 -8.92 21.46
CA ILE A 46 1.49 -8.20 20.22
C ILE A 46 0.46 -7.09 20.02
N ILE A 47 0.96 -5.88 19.81
CA ILE A 47 0.14 -4.72 19.44
C ILE A 47 -0.13 -4.78 17.94
N ASN A 48 -1.40 -4.74 17.57
CA ASN A 48 -1.86 -4.68 16.18
C ASN A 48 -2.79 -3.48 16.02
N THR A 49 -2.81 -2.92 14.82
CA THR A 49 -3.72 -1.86 14.43
C THR A 49 -4.65 -2.38 13.34
N TYR A 50 -5.94 -2.33 13.63
CA TYR A 50 -7.02 -2.73 12.74
C TYR A 50 -7.51 -1.50 12.02
N VAL A 51 -7.47 -1.52 10.70
CA VAL A 51 -7.88 -0.41 9.84
C VAL A 51 -9.11 -0.86 9.08
N THR A 52 -10.23 -0.16 9.28
CA THR A 52 -11.47 -0.43 8.54
C THR A 52 -11.58 0.53 7.37
N PHE A 53 -11.73 -0.02 6.17
CA PHE A 53 -11.90 0.72 4.93
C PHE A 53 -13.34 0.62 4.44
N GLN A 54 -13.91 1.73 4.01
CA GLN A 54 -15.07 1.75 3.13
C GLN A 54 -14.57 1.50 1.71
N ILE A 55 -15.11 0.49 1.05
CA ILE A 55 -14.78 0.17 -0.34
C ILE A 55 -15.66 1.02 -1.26
N SER A 56 -15.04 1.67 -2.25
CA SER A 56 -15.72 2.43 -3.30
C SER A 56 -15.72 1.70 -4.65
N ASP A 57 -14.64 0.98 -4.98
CA ASP A 57 -14.51 0.24 -6.24
C ASP A 57 -13.61 -0.99 -6.07
N ILE A 58 -14.00 -2.11 -6.71
CA ILE A 58 -13.17 -3.32 -6.77
C ILE A 58 -12.45 -3.33 -8.12
N VAL A 59 -11.11 -3.27 -8.07
CA VAL A 59 -10.26 -3.30 -9.26
C VAL A 59 -9.97 -4.74 -9.68
N LYS A 60 -9.72 -5.63 -8.71
CA LYS A 60 -9.43 -7.06 -8.89
C LYS A 60 -9.87 -7.85 -7.65
N GLY A 61 -10.30 -9.09 -7.87
CA GLY A 61 -10.68 -10.03 -6.82
C GLY A 61 -12.19 -10.10 -6.62
N GLU A 62 -12.63 -11.01 -5.76
CA GLU A 62 -14.04 -11.16 -5.39
C GLU A 62 -14.22 -10.74 -3.93
N PHE A 63 -15.02 -9.70 -3.69
CA PHE A 63 -15.37 -9.27 -2.34
C PHE A 63 -16.81 -8.76 -2.33
N ASN A 64 -17.63 -9.33 -1.45
CA ASN A 64 -19.05 -9.02 -1.33
C ASN A 64 -19.28 -8.31 0.01
N GLY A 65 -18.92 -7.04 0.07
CA GLY A 65 -19.11 -6.20 1.26
C GLY A 65 -18.73 -4.75 0.97
N ASP A 66 -19.37 -3.84 1.70
CA ASP A 66 -19.12 -2.40 1.55
C ASP A 66 -17.89 -1.95 2.35
N SER A 67 -17.40 -2.77 3.28
CA SER A 67 -16.23 -2.46 4.10
C SER A 67 -15.36 -3.67 4.36
N ILE A 68 -14.06 -3.44 4.56
CA ILE A 68 -13.07 -4.46 4.93
C ILE A 68 -12.21 -3.98 6.11
N GLU A 69 -11.96 -4.84 7.09
CA GLU A 69 -11.00 -4.57 8.17
C GLU A 69 -9.69 -5.31 7.86
N LEU A 70 -8.57 -4.59 7.81
CA LEU A 70 -7.24 -5.17 7.62
C LEU A 70 -6.39 -4.99 8.88
N LYS A 71 -5.64 -6.04 9.24
CA LYS A 71 -4.79 -6.06 10.44
C LYS A 71 -3.34 -5.76 10.10
N PHE A 72 -2.80 -4.69 10.68
CA PHE A 72 -1.39 -4.30 10.58
C PHE A 72 -0.69 -4.54 11.91
N MET A 73 0.55 -5.05 11.90
CA MET A 73 1.33 -5.20 13.14
C MET A 73 1.89 -3.85 13.59
N GLY A 74 1.75 -3.54 14.88
CA GLY A 74 2.26 -2.30 15.48
C GLY A 74 1.16 -1.28 15.76
N GLY A 75 1.60 -0.06 16.10
CA GLY A 75 0.76 1.01 16.61
C GLY A 75 1.08 1.37 18.05
N THR A 76 0.22 2.20 18.65
CA THR A 76 0.37 2.66 20.04
C THR A 76 -0.82 2.19 20.86
N PHE A 77 -0.56 1.41 21.90
CA PHE A 77 -1.57 0.95 22.84
C PHE A 77 -1.14 1.37 24.26
N GLN A 78 -1.99 2.16 24.92
CA GLN A 78 -1.64 2.83 26.18
C GLN A 78 -0.35 3.66 26.04
N GLU A 79 0.70 3.34 26.80
CA GLU A 79 2.01 4.02 26.75
C GLU A 79 3.06 3.24 25.93
N GLN A 80 2.68 2.09 25.35
CA GLN A 80 3.58 1.24 24.57
C GLN A 80 3.37 1.48 23.08
N THR A 81 4.46 1.76 22.37
CA THR A 81 4.48 1.86 20.92
C THR A 81 5.29 0.73 20.33
N VAL A 82 4.72 0.03 19.35
CA VAL A 82 5.42 -0.94 18.51
C VAL A 82 5.49 -0.37 17.11
N GLN A 83 6.70 -0.20 16.61
CA GLN A 83 6.95 0.26 15.25
C GLN A 83 7.71 -0.83 14.47
N VAL A 84 7.21 -1.10 13.27
CA VAL A 84 7.83 -2.02 12.32
C VAL A 84 8.51 -1.19 11.23
N SER A 85 9.81 -1.41 11.01
CA SER A 85 10.56 -0.66 9.99
C SER A 85 9.99 -0.89 8.59
N GLY A 86 9.72 0.19 7.86
CA GLY A 86 9.15 0.16 6.51
C GLY A 86 7.62 0.00 6.45
N LEU A 87 6.97 -0.29 7.57
CA LEU A 87 5.52 -0.42 7.61
C LEU A 87 4.87 0.97 7.58
N THR A 88 3.91 1.15 6.69
CA THR A 88 3.03 2.31 6.66
C THR A 88 1.61 1.82 6.92
N ILE A 89 1.02 2.29 8.02
CA ILE A 89 -0.37 1.99 8.38
C ILE A 89 -1.22 3.15 7.87
N PRO A 90 -2.24 2.90 7.02
CA PRO A 90 -3.13 3.95 6.52
C PRO A 90 -3.74 4.80 7.64
N SER A 91 -3.83 6.11 7.40
CA SER A 91 -4.38 7.05 8.37
C SER A 91 -5.90 7.18 8.24
N GLU A 92 -6.60 7.54 9.32
CA GLU A 92 -8.04 7.83 9.23
C GLU A 92 -8.31 8.96 8.21
N GLY A 93 -9.34 8.77 7.37
CA GLY A 93 -9.68 9.65 6.25
C GLY A 93 -8.76 9.54 5.03
N GLU A 94 -7.78 8.64 5.03
CA GLU A 94 -6.97 8.38 3.85
C GLU A 94 -7.81 7.70 2.77
N HIS A 95 -7.83 8.28 1.57
CA HIS A 95 -8.42 7.70 0.37
C HIS A 95 -7.30 7.14 -0.50
N GLY A 96 -7.48 5.93 -1.03
CA GLY A 96 -6.41 5.27 -1.76
C GLY A 96 -6.84 4.03 -2.53
N ILE A 97 -5.84 3.41 -3.16
CA ILE A 97 -5.94 2.11 -3.81
C ILE A 97 -4.98 1.15 -3.11
N TYR A 98 -5.52 0.03 -2.65
CA TYR A 98 -4.85 -0.92 -1.76
C TYR A 98 -4.78 -2.29 -2.42
N PHE A 99 -3.57 -2.86 -2.47
CA PHE A 99 -3.29 -4.18 -3.03
C PHE A 99 -3.11 -5.15 -1.87
N VAL A 100 -4.16 -5.89 -1.53
CA VAL A 100 -4.17 -6.84 -0.41
C VAL A 100 -3.54 -8.16 -0.84
N GLU A 101 -2.55 -8.63 -0.07
CA GLU A 101 -1.84 -9.89 -0.35
C GLU A 101 -2.74 -11.09 -0.13
N SER A 102 -3.41 -11.17 1.02
CA SER A 102 -4.44 -12.17 1.26
C SER A 102 -5.54 -11.67 2.19
N LEU A 103 -6.76 -12.18 1.99
CA LEU A 103 -7.91 -11.93 2.85
C LEU A 103 -7.97 -12.88 4.06
N ASN A 104 -7.17 -13.96 4.03
CA ASN A 104 -7.30 -15.08 4.98
C ASN A 104 -6.04 -15.31 5.83
N LEU A 105 -4.93 -14.65 5.50
CA LEU A 105 -3.66 -14.82 6.18
C LEU A 105 -3.29 -13.56 6.98
N ASP A 106 -2.75 -13.79 8.16
CA ASP A 106 -2.25 -12.73 9.02
C ASP A 106 -0.79 -12.40 8.68
N PHE A 107 -0.59 -11.30 7.97
CA PHE A 107 0.73 -10.74 7.68
C PHE A 107 1.08 -9.59 8.63
N ILE A 108 2.38 -9.26 8.70
CA ILE A 108 2.86 -8.05 9.38
C ILE A 108 2.26 -6.80 8.70
N ASN A 109 2.22 -6.83 7.37
CA ASN A 109 1.54 -5.86 6.52
C ASN A 109 0.60 -6.64 5.58
N PRO A 110 -0.71 -6.38 5.60
CA PRO A 110 -1.65 -7.02 4.69
C PRO A 110 -1.53 -6.52 3.24
N LEU A 111 -0.81 -5.41 3.00
CA LEU A 111 -0.59 -4.86 1.66
C LEU A 111 0.63 -5.50 1.00
N LEU A 112 0.41 -6.10 -0.18
CA LEU A 112 1.43 -6.78 -0.94
C LEU A 112 2.54 -5.81 -1.36
N GLY A 113 3.80 -6.18 -1.11
CA GLY A 113 4.94 -5.32 -1.39
C GLY A 113 4.99 -4.05 -0.52
N TRP A 114 4.13 -3.95 0.49
CA TRP A 114 4.05 -2.88 1.48
C TRP A 114 3.76 -1.52 0.82
N SER A 115 4.68 -0.56 0.88
CA SER A 115 4.51 0.75 0.22
C SER A 115 4.31 0.64 -1.29
N GLN A 116 4.74 -0.45 -1.91
CA GLN A 116 4.62 -0.67 -3.35
C GLN A 116 3.19 -1.05 -3.78
N GLY A 117 2.38 -1.59 -2.87
CA GLY A 117 0.97 -1.94 -3.08
C GLY A 117 0.00 -0.96 -2.42
N HIS A 118 0.47 0.25 -2.10
CA HIS A 118 -0.29 1.28 -1.39
C HIS A 118 -0.17 2.61 -2.14
N PHE A 119 -1.27 3.06 -2.71
CA PHE A 119 -1.35 4.32 -3.44
C PHE A 119 -2.39 5.24 -2.79
N ILE A 120 -2.05 6.51 -2.66
CA ILE A 120 -2.91 7.54 -2.06
C ILE A 120 -3.59 8.32 -3.17
N ILE A 121 -4.89 8.56 -3.02
CA ILE A 121 -5.66 9.46 -3.87
C ILE A 121 -5.66 10.84 -3.24
N ILE A 122 -5.31 11.84 -4.03
CA ILE A 122 -5.32 13.25 -3.66
C ILE A 122 -6.35 13.96 -4.54
N ASP A 123 -7.38 14.53 -3.94
CA ASP A 123 -8.34 15.37 -4.65
C ASP A 123 -7.70 16.73 -4.99
N ARG A 124 -7.61 17.00 -6.29
CA ARG A 124 -7.04 18.25 -6.81
C ARG A 124 -7.89 18.76 -7.95
N ASP A 125 -8.37 19.99 -7.86
CA ASP A 125 -9.21 20.63 -8.88
C ASP A 125 -10.41 19.78 -9.36
N ARG A 126 -11.00 19.02 -8.42
CA ARG A 126 -12.11 18.06 -8.64
C ARG A 126 -11.73 16.79 -9.40
N GLU A 127 -10.45 16.47 -9.47
CA GLU A 127 -9.93 15.22 -10.02
C GLU A 127 -9.18 14.45 -8.94
N ALA A 128 -9.51 13.16 -8.82
CA ALA A 128 -8.83 12.23 -7.93
C ALA A 128 -7.50 11.81 -8.58
N ARG A 129 -6.37 12.29 -8.07
CA ARG A 129 -5.02 12.07 -8.62
C ARG A 129 -4.23 11.07 -7.78
N ILE A 130 -3.41 10.23 -8.42
CA ILE A 130 -2.69 9.15 -7.73
C ILE A 130 -1.28 9.57 -7.29
N SER A 131 -0.96 9.23 -6.06
CA SER A 131 0.34 9.41 -5.45
C SER A 131 0.82 8.14 -4.77
N THR A 132 2.12 8.00 -4.59
CA THR A 132 2.73 7.05 -3.67
C THR A 132 2.51 7.46 -2.21
N VAL A 133 2.83 6.56 -1.27
CA VAL A 133 2.82 6.85 0.18
C VAL A 133 3.78 7.98 0.59
N ASP A 134 4.86 8.20 -0.15
CA ASP A 134 5.83 9.29 0.08
C ASP A 134 5.52 10.54 -0.75
N HIS A 135 4.25 10.68 -1.18
CA HIS A 135 3.71 11.84 -1.86
C HIS A 135 4.33 12.16 -3.23
N LYS A 136 4.83 11.14 -3.94
CA LYS A 136 5.29 11.29 -5.32
C LYS A 136 4.14 11.04 -6.29
N PRO A 137 3.81 12.01 -7.17
CA PRO A 137 2.80 11.85 -8.20
C PRO A 137 3.12 10.65 -9.11
N VAL A 138 2.14 9.76 -9.33
CA VAL A 138 2.30 8.63 -10.26
C VAL A 138 1.84 9.08 -11.65
N ILE A 139 2.78 9.25 -12.57
CA ILE A 139 2.48 9.74 -13.92
C ILE A 139 2.28 8.62 -14.93
N GLN A 140 2.79 7.42 -14.64
CA GLN A 140 2.65 6.29 -15.56
C GLN A 140 2.75 4.94 -14.84
N VAL A 141 2.02 3.97 -15.40
CA VAL A 141 2.15 2.56 -15.09
C VAL A 141 2.47 1.81 -16.39
N GLU A 142 3.56 1.05 -16.37
CA GLU A 142 4.08 0.27 -17.49
C GLU A 142 4.36 -1.17 -17.06
N SER A 143 4.03 -2.13 -17.92
CA SER A 143 4.48 -3.51 -17.73
C SER A 143 5.98 -3.62 -17.92
N VAL A 144 6.64 -4.39 -17.07
CA VAL A 144 8.08 -4.68 -17.13
C VAL A 144 8.35 -6.19 -17.31
N VAL A 145 7.33 -6.97 -17.66
CA VAL A 145 7.42 -8.42 -17.92
C VAL A 145 8.22 -8.70 -19.20
N GLU A 146 8.05 -7.87 -20.23
CA GLU A 146 8.75 -8.06 -21.52
C GLU A 146 10.23 -7.64 -21.48
N ILE A 147 10.67 -6.96 -20.41
CA ILE A 147 12.07 -6.52 -20.28
C ILE A 147 12.94 -7.76 -20.00
N PRO A 148 13.91 -8.09 -20.87
CA PRO A 148 14.79 -9.23 -20.65
C PRO A 148 15.53 -9.12 -19.31
N ILE A 149 15.56 -10.21 -18.54
CA ILE A 149 16.20 -10.28 -17.21
C ILE A 149 17.67 -9.80 -17.27
N SER A 150 18.35 -10.03 -18.39
CA SER A 150 19.74 -9.61 -18.61
C SER A 150 19.96 -8.09 -18.56
N ILE A 151 18.93 -7.29 -18.80
CA ILE A 151 18.99 -5.81 -18.75
C ILE A 151 18.04 -5.20 -17.71
N LYS A 152 17.22 -6.03 -17.06
CA LYS A 152 16.34 -5.60 -15.98
C LYS A 152 17.18 -5.18 -14.79
N LYS A 153 16.86 -4.02 -14.19
CA LYS A 153 17.55 -3.56 -12.98
C LYS A 153 17.39 -4.62 -11.87
N PRO A 154 18.45 -4.95 -11.12
CA PRO A 154 18.33 -5.86 -9.98
C PRO A 154 17.29 -5.35 -8.98
N ARG A 155 16.53 -6.27 -8.39
CA ARG A 155 15.60 -5.94 -7.30
C ARG A 155 16.38 -5.31 -6.16
N ALA A 156 16.01 -4.09 -5.80
CA ALA A 156 16.60 -3.44 -4.65
C ALA A 156 16.07 -4.08 -3.36
N ILE A 157 16.94 -4.12 -2.35
CA ILE A 157 16.52 -4.31 -0.97
C ILE A 157 15.99 -2.95 -0.51
N ILE A 158 14.75 -2.94 -0.02
CA ILE A 158 14.10 -1.73 0.46
C ILE A 158 14.36 -1.60 1.95
N GLU A 159 15.01 -0.49 2.30
CA GLU A 159 15.08 0.01 3.67
C GLU A 159 14.07 1.15 3.82
N GLY A 160 12.99 0.92 4.58
CA GLY A 160 11.93 1.92 4.79
C GLY A 160 10.72 1.74 3.87
N ASN A 161 9.99 2.84 3.61
CA ASN A 161 8.67 2.84 2.97
C ASN A 161 8.59 3.74 1.71
N ASN A 162 9.73 4.09 1.10
CA ASN A 162 9.81 5.12 0.06
C ASN A 162 10.03 4.58 -1.36
N GLN A 163 10.03 3.25 -1.52
CA GLN A 163 10.29 2.63 -2.81
C GLN A 163 8.97 2.20 -3.48
N VAL A 164 8.93 2.44 -4.78
CA VAL A 164 7.85 2.09 -5.69
C VAL A 164 8.21 0.84 -6.49
N ALA A 165 7.19 0.09 -6.88
CA ALA A 165 7.35 -1.06 -7.76
C ALA A 165 8.00 -0.65 -9.10
N ALA A 166 8.81 -1.54 -9.68
CA ALA A 166 9.30 -1.34 -11.04
C ALA A 166 8.11 -1.29 -12.01
N GLY A 167 8.14 -0.36 -12.96
CA GLY A 167 7.00 -0.07 -13.85
C GLY A 167 6.10 1.06 -13.37
N ILE A 168 6.27 1.55 -12.14
CA ILE A 168 5.66 2.80 -11.66
C ILE A 168 6.61 3.97 -11.94
N ILE A 169 6.17 4.91 -12.77
CA ILE A 169 6.92 6.14 -13.07
C ILE A 169 6.32 7.29 -12.26
N THR A 170 7.19 8.02 -11.57
CA THR A 170 6.82 9.11 -10.66
C THR A 170 7.52 10.42 -11.00
N GLU A 171 6.93 11.53 -10.56
CA GLU A 171 7.57 12.84 -10.57
C GLU A 171 8.38 13.09 -9.28
N ALA A 172 9.24 14.11 -9.32
CA ALA A 172 10.20 14.38 -8.25
C ALA A 172 9.56 14.80 -6.91
N GLY A 173 8.33 15.33 -6.91
CA GLY A 173 7.67 15.73 -5.67
C GLY A 173 6.20 16.17 -5.80
N PRO A 174 5.55 16.47 -4.66
CA PRO A 174 4.11 16.66 -4.58
C PRO A 174 3.56 17.85 -5.38
N SER A 175 4.40 18.85 -5.71
CA SER A 175 3.99 20.02 -6.48
C SER A 175 3.57 19.69 -7.91
N GLU A 176 3.95 18.52 -8.42
CA GLU A 176 3.62 18.06 -9.78
C GLU A 176 2.37 17.14 -9.81
N ILE A 177 1.55 17.14 -8.75
CA ILE A 177 0.38 16.26 -8.64
C ILE A 177 -0.62 16.40 -9.80
N ASP A 178 -0.69 17.59 -10.41
CA ASP A 178 -1.57 17.86 -11.56
C ASP A 178 -1.18 17.03 -12.81
N ARG A 179 0.04 16.46 -12.84
CA ARG A 179 0.50 15.54 -13.89
C ARG A 179 0.22 14.08 -13.60
N ALA A 180 -0.14 13.72 -12.38
CA ALA A 180 -0.41 12.34 -12.01
C ALA A 180 -1.57 11.77 -12.82
N LEU A 181 -1.60 10.46 -13.00
CA LEU A 181 -2.79 9.77 -13.47
C LEU A 181 -3.97 10.05 -12.53
N THR A 182 -5.16 10.14 -13.10
CA THR A 182 -6.39 10.05 -12.32
C THR A 182 -6.55 8.65 -11.72
N SER A 183 -7.37 8.50 -10.67
CA SER A 183 -7.70 7.19 -10.09
C SER A 183 -8.22 6.22 -11.16
N ASP A 184 -9.13 6.68 -12.01
CA ASP A 184 -9.70 5.84 -13.08
C ASP A 184 -8.66 5.42 -14.12
N GLU A 185 -7.78 6.32 -14.56
CA GLU A 185 -6.69 5.97 -15.46
C GLU A 185 -5.75 4.95 -14.85
N PHE A 186 -5.37 5.13 -13.59
CA PHE A 186 -4.53 4.17 -12.86
C PHE A 186 -5.20 2.79 -12.78
N LYS A 187 -6.47 2.72 -12.37
CA LYS A 187 -7.24 1.47 -12.32
C LYS A 187 -7.34 0.79 -13.69
N ILE A 188 -7.53 1.57 -14.76
CA ILE A 188 -7.53 1.05 -16.15
C ILE A 188 -6.16 0.44 -16.49
N ARG A 189 -5.05 1.10 -16.16
CA ARG A 189 -3.70 0.57 -16.40
C ARG A 189 -3.47 -0.72 -15.62
N ILE A 190 -3.84 -0.79 -14.35
CA ILE A 190 -3.74 -2.01 -13.53
C ILE A 190 -4.55 -3.15 -14.16
N LYS A 191 -5.80 -2.88 -14.59
CA LYS A 191 -6.64 -3.88 -15.28
C LYS A 191 -6.04 -4.34 -16.62
N GLN A 192 -5.23 -3.52 -17.30
CA GLN A 192 -4.51 -3.92 -18.51
C GLN A 192 -3.34 -4.85 -18.21
N LEU A 193 -2.61 -4.65 -17.11
CA LEU A 193 -1.53 -5.56 -16.68
C LEU A 193 -2.04 -6.99 -16.44
N LEU A 194 -3.29 -7.14 -15.98
CA LEU A 194 -3.92 -8.43 -15.71
C LEU A 194 -4.41 -9.18 -16.96
N LYS A 195 -4.47 -8.50 -18.11
CA LYS A 195 -4.93 -9.08 -19.39
C LYS A 195 -3.79 -9.63 -20.24
N ASN A 196 -2.55 -9.33 -19.85
CA ASN A 196 -1.33 -9.77 -20.51
C ASN A 196 -0.86 -11.10 -19.92
#